data_AF-A0A1B6HUX1-F1
#
_entry.id   AF-A0A1B6HUX1-F1
#
_cell.length_a   1.000
_cell.length_b   1.000
_cell.length_c   1.000
_cell.angle_alpha   90.00
_cell.angle_beta   90.00
_cell.angle_gamma   90.00
#
_symmetry.space_group_name_H-M   'P 1'
#
loop_
_entity.id
_entity.type
_entity.pdbx_description
1 polymer ?
#
loop_
_entity_poly.entity_id
_entity_poly.type
_entity_poly.pdbx_seq_one_letter_code
_entity_poly.pdbx_strand_id
1 'polypeptide(L)'
;KQTGESNWVKYGVADLSHLQSKIRKHECSQSHLNSVLEFNILGKLDIRQQLDCAYRENIKKHNKQVTKNRYVLSKLIDCINFCGAFELALRGHREQDDSSNPSVFRGLVNFSAEFDASLKEHLDNATVFKGTSKSIQNELLDCMLAVCQDNIKQEIKTTRF
;
A
#
# COMPACT_ATOMS: atom_id res chain seq x y z
N LYS A 1 -7.34 -30.48 28.33
CA LYS A 1 -7.60 -31.61 27.41
C LYS A 1 -6.50 -31.60 26.35
N GLN A 2 -5.60 -32.58 26.36
CA GLN A 2 -4.57 -32.72 25.32
C GLN A 2 -5.26 -33.06 23.99
N THR A 3 -5.03 -32.27 22.96
CA THR A 3 -5.47 -32.58 21.60
C THR A 3 -4.68 -33.79 21.10
N GLY A 4 -5.36 -34.74 20.43
CA GLY A 4 -4.74 -35.99 19.98
C GLY A 4 -3.52 -35.80 19.08
N GLU A 5 -3.38 -34.64 18.44
CA GLU A 5 -2.23 -34.28 17.57
C GLU A 5 -0.90 -34.14 18.34
N SER A 6 -0.94 -33.64 19.59
CA SER A 6 0.29 -33.44 20.38
C SER A 6 1.04 -34.76 20.68
N ASN A 7 0.32 -35.88 20.68
CA ASN A 7 0.90 -37.21 20.86
C ASN A 7 1.67 -37.68 19.62
N TRP A 8 1.35 -37.19 18.42
CA TRP A 8 2.02 -37.58 17.17
C TRP A 8 3.27 -36.75 16.89
N VAL A 9 3.36 -35.55 17.47
CA VAL A 9 4.44 -34.59 17.19
C VAL A 9 5.43 -34.45 18.35
N LYS A 10 4.98 -34.61 19.61
CA LYS A 10 5.79 -34.19 20.77
C LYS A 10 5.92 -35.23 21.89
N TYR A 11 4.85 -35.95 22.22
CA TYR A 11 4.81 -36.77 23.45
C TYR A 11 4.75 -38.28 23.23
N GLY A 12 4.43 -38.75 22.01
CA GLY A 12 4.25 -40.17 21.72
C GLY A 12 2.91 -40.74 22.19
N VAL A 13 2.59 -41.96 21.77
CA VAL A 13 1.36 -42.68 22.17
C VAL A 13 1.74 -43.84 23.09
N ALA A 14 1.47 -43.70 24.39
CA ALA A 14 1.80 -44.72 25.40
C ALA A 14 0.78 -45.87 25.49
N ASP A 15 -0.48 -45.60 25.14
CA ASP A 15 -1.57 -46.58 25.17
C ASP A 15 -1.60 -47.35 23.84
N LEU A 16 -0.79 -48.42 23.82
CA LEU A 16 -0.54 -49.25 22.64
C LEU A 16 -1.71 -50.18 22.30
N SER A 17 -2.53 -50.57 23.28
CA SER A 17 -3.70 -51.43 23.06
C SER A 17 -4.75 -50.76 22.17
N HIS A 18 -4.82 -49.42 22.17
CA HIS A 18 -5.69 -48.64 21.28
C HIS A 18 -4.97 -47.96 20.12
N LEU A 19 -3.70 -48.32 19.87
CA LEU A 19 -2.85 -47.65 18.88
C LEU A 19 -3.50 -47.62 17.50
N GLN A 20 -4.06 -48.75 17.05
CA GLN A 20 -4.65 -48.85 15.72
C GLN A 20 -5.83 -47.89 15.51
N SER A 21 -6.67 -47.70 16.53
CA SER A 21 -7.77 -46.73 16.50
C SER A 21 -7.24 -45.29 16.47
N LYS A 22 -6.16 -45.03 17.21
CA LYS A 22 -5.51 -43.70 17.23
C LYS A 22 -4.81 -43.36 15.91
N ILE A 23 -4.15 -44.34 15.27
CA ILE A 23 -3.52 -44.18 13.95
C ILE A 23 -4.60 -43.78 12.93
N ARG A 24 -5.70 -44.53 12.82
CA ARG A 24 -6.78 -44.23 11.87
C ARG A 24 -7.36 -42.83 12.06
N LYS A 25 -7.53 -42.39 13.32
CA LYS A 25 -8.00 -41.03 13.60
C LYS A 25 -6.98 -39.95 13.19
N HIS A 26 -5.69 -40.23 13.32
CA HIS A 26 -4.62 -39.32 12.89
C HIS A 26 -4.49 -39.27 11.37
N GLU A 27 -4.55 -40.40 10.68
CA GLU A 27 -4.48 -40.45 9.21
C GLU A 27 -5.58 -39.63 8.54
N CYS A 28 -6.77 -39.58 9.13
CA CYS A 28 -7.88 -38.74 8.67
C CYS A 28 -7.87 -37.31 9.23
N SER A 29 -6.87 -36.94 10.04
CA SER A 29 -6.79 -35.60 10.63
C SER A 29 -6.29 -34.57 9.61
N GLN A 30 -6.72 -33.32 9.77
CA GLN A 30 -6.31 -32.24 8.88
C GLN A 30 -4.80 -32.02 8.90
N SER A 31 -4.12 -32.14 10.05
CA SER A 31 -2.67 -31.96 10.11
C SER A 31 -1.92 -33.05 9.36
N HIS A 32 -2.33 -34.31 9.47
CA HIS A 32 -1.73 -35.40 8.69
C HIS A 32 -1.92 -35.17 7.18
N LEU A 33 -3.16 -34.90 6.76
CA LEU A 33 -3.46 -34.66 5.34
C LEU A 33 -2.67 -33.47 4.79
N ASN A 34 -2.61 -32.35 5.51
CA ASN A 34 -1.80 -31.20 5.11
C ASN A 34 -0.31 -31.54 5.03
N SER A 35 0.22 -32.27 6.01
CA SER A 35 1.64 -32.68 6.02
C SER A 35 1.97 -33.60 4.85
N VAL A 36 1.07 -34.54 4.52
CA VAL A 36 1.22 -35.44 3.36
C VAL A 36 1.15 -34.66 2.05
N LEU A 37 0.25 -33.68 1.95
CA LEU A 37 0.17 -32.82 0.77
C LEU A 37 1.44 -31.98 0.61
N GLU A 38 1.89 -31.31 1.67
CA GLU A 38 3.14 -30.52 1.67
C GLU A 38 4.35 -31.39 1.30
N PHE A 39 4.47 -32.57 1.89
CA PHE A 39 5.54 -33.53 1.55
C PHE A 39 5.50 -33.97 0.09
N ASN A 40 4.31 -34.20 -0.47
CA ASN A 40 4.16 -34.58 -1.87
C ASN A 40 4.51 -33.48 -2.86
N ILE A 41 4.44 -32.21 -2.43
CA ILE A 41 4.76 -31.03 -3.24
C ILE A 41 6.23 -30.63 -3.06
N LEU A 42 6.84 -30.99 -1.92
CA LEU A 42 8.23 -30.74 -1.60
C LEU A 42 9.17 -31.34 -2.66
N GLY A 43 9.95 -30.48 -3.32
CA GLY A 43 10.89 -30.88 -4.38
C GLY A 43 10.28 -31.08 -5.77
N LYS A 44 8.94 -31.05 -5.93
CA LYS A 44 8.27 -31.07 -7.25
C LYS A 44 8.09 -29.66 -7.83
N LEU A 45 8.10 -28.64 -6.99
CA LEU A 45 8.06 -27.24 -7.42
C LEU A 45 9.50 -26.75 -7.66
N ASP A 46 9.75 -26.23 -8.86
CA ASP A 46 11.01 -25.56 -9.17
C ASP A 46 11.10 -24.25 -8.39
N ILE A 47 11.95 -24.25 -7.36
CA ILE A 47 12.20 -23.10 -6.48
C ILE A 47 12.62 -21.87 -7.31
N ARG A 48 13.33 -22.05 -8.42
CA ARG A 48 13.74 -20.95 -9.30
C ARG A 48 12.54 -20.31 -9.99
N GLN A 49 11.58 -21.12 -10.45
CA GLN A 49 10.34 -20.63 -11.04
C GLN A 49 9.46 -19.91 -10.01
N GLN A 50 9.36 -20.42 -8.77
CA GLN A 50 8.61 -19.72 -7.72
C GLN A 50 9.24 -18.37 -7.35
N LEU A 51 10.58 -18.31 -7.24
CA LEU A 51 11.29 -17.05 -7.01
C LEU A 51 11.07 -16.05 -8.16
N ASP A 52 11.12 -16.51 -9.42
CA ASP A 52 10.84 -15.67 -10.59
C ASP A 52 9.38 -15.18 -10.61
N CYS A 53 8.41 -16.05 -10.33
CA CYS A 53 6.99 -15.67 -10.22
C CYS A 53 6.76 -14.64 -9.10
N ALA A 54 7.28 -14.89 -7.90
CA ALA A 54 7.17 -13.96 -6.78
C ALA A 54 7.84 -12.61 -7.07
N TYR A 55 9.01 -12.64 -7.72
CA TYR A 55 9.71 -11.43 -8.16
C TYR A 55 8.86 -10.63 -9.16
N ARG A 56 8.32 -11.28 -10.20
CA ARG A 56 7.44 -10.64 -11.19
C ARG A 56 6.16 -10.09 -10.55
N GLU A 57 5.57 -10.80 -9.60
CA GLU A 57 4.41 -10.32 -8.86
C GLU A 57 4.73 -9.08 -8.02
N ASN A 58 5.90 -9.04 -7.37
CA ASN A 58 6.36 -7.89 -6.61
C ASN A 58 6.56 -6.66 -7.52
N ILE A 59 7.16 -6.84 -8.70
CA ILE A 59 7.25 -5.75 -9.71
C ILE A 59 5.86 -5.25 -10.09
N LYS A 60 4.92 -6.15 -10.38
CA LYS A 60 3.54 -5.77 -10.74
C LYS A 60 2.86 -4.99 -9.62
N LYS A 61 2.97 -5.46 -8.37
CA LYS A 61 2.42 -4.77 -7.19
C LYS A 61 3.05 -3.39 -7.00
N HIS A 62 4.38 -3.30 -7.12
CA HIS A 62 5.09 -2.04 -7.02
C HIS A 62 4.64 -1.04 -8.09
N ASN A 63 4.60 -1.45 -9.37
CA ASN A 63 4.16 -0.59 -10.46
C ASN A 63 2.71 -0.14 -10.30
N LYS A 64 1.81 -1.02 -9.82
CA LYS A 64 0.43 -0.66 -9.49
C LYS A 64 0.39 0.43 -8.41
N GLN A 65 1.22 0.32 -7.38
CA GLN A 65 1.32 1.34 -6.33
C GLN A 65 1.87 2.66 -6.88
N VAL A 66 2.90 2.62 -7.73
CA VAL A 66 3.45 3.80 -8.39
C VAL A 66 2.37 4.50 -9.21
N THR A 67 1.58 3.77 -9.99
CA THR A 67 0.46 4.35 -10.75
C THR A 67 -0.57 5.01 -9.84
N LYS A 68 -0.99 4.34 -8.75
CA LYS A 68 -1.89 4.93 -7.75
C LYS A 68 -1.32 6.21 -7.13
N ASN A 69 -0.06 6.21 -6.73
CA ASN A 69 0.59 7.36 -6.13
C ASN A 69 0.69 8.54 -7.11
N ARG A 70 1.03 8.28 -8.38
CA ARG A 70 1.05 9.30 -9.44
C ARG A 70 -0.32 9.92 -9.68
N TYR A 71 -1.37 9.10 -9.66
CA TYR A 71 -2.75 9.59 -9.77
C TYR A 71 -3.11 10.54 -8.63
N VAL A 72 -2.84 10.13 -7.38
CA VAL A 72 -3.07 10.98 -6.20
C VAL A 72 -2.28 12.28 -6.29
N LEU A 73 -0.99 12.22 -6.63
CA LEU A 73 -0.15 13.41 -6.82
C LEU A 73 -0.77 14.38 -7.84
N SER A 74 -1.29 13.86 -8.96
CA SER A 74 -2.00 14.68 -9.95
C SER A 74 -3.18 15.42 -9.32
N LYS A 75 -3.99 14.75 -8.50
CA LYS A 75 -5.14 15.38 -7.82
C LYS A 75 -4.73 16.44 -6.81
N LEU A 76 -3.62 16.23 -6.10
CA LEU A 76 -3.07 17.23 -5.19
C LEU A 76 -2.55 18.46 -5.94
N ILE A 77 -1.89 18.26 -7.07
CA ILE A 77 -1.44 19.35 -7.96
C ILE A 77 -2.65 20.13 -8.49
N ASP A 78 -3.73 19.45 -8.90
CA ASP A 78 -4.98 20.11 -9.32
C ASP A 78 -5.55 21.00 -8.20
N CYS A 79 -5.52 20.53 -6.96
CA CYS A 79 -5.94 21.32 -5.79
C CYS A 79 -5.05 22.54 -5.56
N ILE A 80 -3.73 22.41 -5.72
CA ILE A 80 -2.78 23.54 -5.61
C ILE A 80 -3.04 24.56 -6.73
N ASN A 81 -3.21 24.10 -7.97
CA ASN A 81 -3.53 24.95 -9.12
C ASN A 81 -4.85 25.70 -8.90
N PHE A 82 -5.88 25.03 -8.39
CA PHE A 82 -7.14 25.68 -8.01
C PHE A 82 -6.88 26.80 -6.99
N CYS A 83 -6.17 26.52 -5.90
CA CYS A 83 -5.86 27.55 -4.92
C CYS A 83 -5.09 28.73 -5.54
N GLY A 84 -4.11 28.47 -6.41
CA GLY A 84 -3.37 29.52 -7.11
C GLY A 84 -4.25 30.35 -8.05
N ALA A 85 -5.13 29.71 -8.83
CA ALA A 85 -6.00 30.37 -9.79
C ALA A 85 -7.05 31.28 -9.13
N PHE A 86 -7.48 30.95 -7.92
CA PHE A 86 -8.46 31.71 -7.14
C PHE A 86 -7.81 32.56 -6.02
N GLU A 87 -6.48 32.72 -6.03
CA GLU A 87 -5.72 33.49 -5.05
C GLU A 87 -5.99 33.06 -3.58
N LEU A 88 -6.28 31.78 -3.39
CA LEU A 88 -6.56 31.20 -2.08
C LEU A 88 -5.27 30.83 -1.37
N ALA A 89 -5.18 31.22 -0.09
CA ALA A 89 -4.10 30.79 0.76
C ALA A 89 -4.15 29.25 0.94
N LEU A 90 -3.08 28.57 0.55
CA LEU A 90 -2.92 27.11 0.77
C LEU A 90 -2.92 26.76 2.26
N ARG A 91 -2.39 27.66 3.10
CA ARG A 91 -2.20 27.45 4.54
C ARG A 91 -3.22 28.20 5.37
N GLY A 92 -3.69 27.55 6.44
CA GLY A 92 -4.50 28.16 7.49
C GLY A 92 -3.62 28.62 8.68
N HIS A 93 -4.18 29.44 9.57
CA HIS A 93 -3.46 29.95 10.74
C HIS A 93 -3.09 28.84 11.76
N ARG A 94 -3.83 27.72 11.77
CA ARG A 94 -3.56 26.53 12.60
C ARG A 94 -3.62 25.28 11.72
N GLU A 95 -2.57 24.46 11.75
CA GLU A 95 -2.44 23.22 10.94
C GLU A 95 -2.36 21.96 11.82
N GLN A 96 -2.89 22.00 13.04
CA GLN A 96 -2.99 20.80 13.89
C GLN A 96 -4.08 19.88 13.34
N ASP A 97 -3.86 18.56 13.43
CA ASP A 97 -4.77 17.55 12.85
C ASP A 97 -6.19 17.57 13.44
N ASP A 98 -6.36 18.17 14.62
CA ASP A 98 -7.62 18.34 15.35
C ASP A 98 -8.25 19.73 15.16
N SER A 99 -7.67 20.58 14.30
CA SER A 99 -8.17 21.92 14.13
C SER A 99 -9.58 21.90 13.50
N SER A 100 -10.52 22.55 14.19
CA SER A 100 -11.92 22.72 13.73
C SER A 100 -12.02 23.46 12.37
N ASN A 101 -10.94 24.14 11.96
CA ASN A 101 -10.87 24.86 10.70
C ASN A 101 -9.65 24.37 9.87
N PRO A 102 -9.81 23.33 9.05
CA PRO A 102 -8.73 22.84 8.19
C PRO A 102 -8.31 23.93 7.18
N SER A 103 -7.05 23.88 6.73
CA SER A 103 -6.59 24.79 5.66
C SER A 103 -7.44 24.62 4.40
N VAL A 104 -7.55 25.67 3.57
CA VAL A 104 -8.34 25.65 2.33
C VAL A 104 -7.91 24.48 1.44
N PHE A 105 -6.60 24.24 1.33
CA PHE A 105 -6.06 23.11 0.59
C PHE A 105 -6.58 21.76 1.11
N ARG A 106 -6.52 21.52 2.43
CA ARG A 106 -6.99 20.26 3.02
C ARG A 106 -8.50 20.10 2.88
N GLY A 107 -9.25 21.18 3.02
CA GLY A 107 -10.69 21.20 2.74
C GLY A 107 -11.01 20.81 1.30
N LEU A 108 -10.26 21.37 0.33
CA LEU A 108 -10.43 21.06 -1.09
C LEU A 108 -10.07 19.62 -1.45
N VAL A 109 -8.99 19.09 -0.87
CA VAL A 109 -8.59 17.68 -1.06
C VAL A 109 -9.67 16.74 -0.51
N ASN A 110 -10.18 17.02 0.70
CA ASN A 110 -11.26 16.23 1.30
C ASN A 110 -12.55 16.32 0.47
N PHE A 111 -12.91 17.51 0.00
CA PHE A 111 -14.06 17.71 -0.88
C PHE A 111 -13.91 16.94 -2.19
N SER A 112 -12.72 16.97 -2.80
CA SER A 112 -12.42 16.22 -4.03
C SER A 112 -12.54 14.70 -3.81
N ALA A 113 -12.17 14.22 -2.63
CA ALA A 113 -12.28 12.80 -2.26
C ALA A 113 -13.75 12.33 -2.15
N GLU A 114 -14.72 13.21 -1.90
CA GLU A 114 -16.14 12.83 -1.92
C GLU A 114 -16.62 12.39 -3.31
N PHE A 115 -15.94 12.81 -4.37
CA PHE A 115 -16.27 12.45 -5.75
C PHE A 115 -15.24 11.53 -6.42
N ASP A 116 -14.08 11.33 -5.79
CA ASP A 116 -12.99 10.49 -6.29
C ASP A 116 -12.71 9.33 -5.31
N ALA A 117 -13.27 8.17 -5.62
CA ALA A 117 -13.11 6.97 -4.81
C ALA A 117 -11.64 6.52 -4.67
N SER A 118 -10.80 6.77 -5.69
CA SER A 118 -9.38 6.39 -5.63
C SER A 118 -8.60 7.32 -4.69
N LEU A 119 -8.93 8.61 -4.72
CA LEU A 119 -8.37 9.59 -3.79
C LEU A 119 -8.85 9.31 -2.36
N LYS A 120 -10.14 8.99 -2.16
CA LYS A 120 -10.70 8.63 -0.86
C LYS A 120 -10.04 7.38 -0.28
N GLU A 121 -9.96 6.30 -1.06
CA GLU A 121 -9.25 5.06 -0.67
C GLU A 121 -7.81 5.38 -0.23
N HIS A 122 -7.12 6.25 -0.95
CA HIS A 122 -5.76 6.63 -0.59
C HIS A 122 -5.69 7.41 0.73
N LEU A 123 -6.52 8.44 0.92
CA LEU A 123 -6.51 9.26 2.13
C LEU A 123 -6.82 8.44 3.39
N ASP A 124 -7.72 7.46 3.29
CA ASP A 124 -8.12 6.60 4.41
C ASP A 124 -7.06 5.56 4.76
N ASN A 125 -6.39 4.98 3.76
CA ASN A 125 -5.48 3.84 3.96
C ASN A 125 -3.99 4.20 3.97
N ALA A 126 -3.61 5.39 3.52
CA ALA A 126 -2.21 5.76 3.40
C ALA A 126 -1.54 5.94 4.77
N THR A 127 -0.45 5.19 4.98
CA THR A 127 0.35 5.25 6.20
C THR A 127 1.55 6.18 6.08
N VAL A 128 2.25 6.16 4.94
CA VAL A 128 3.49 6.91 4.72
C VAL A 128 3.23 8.22 3.97
N PHE A 129 2.57 8.13 2.82
CA PHE A 129 2.31 9.29 1.96
C PHE A 129 0.83 9.57 1.93
N LYS A 130 0.35 10.55 2.72
CA LYS A 130 -1.03 11.05 2.63
C LYS A 130 -1.17 12.22 1.65
N GLY A 131 -0.06 12.86 1.27
CA GLY A 131 -0.05 14.00 0.36
C GLY A 131 -0.53 15.34 0.94
N THR A 132 -1.14 15.34 2.12
CA THR A 132 -1.72 16.53 2.76
C THR A 132 -0.80 17.25 3.74
N SER A 133 0.38 16.69 4.03
CA SER A 133 1.32 17.31 4.97
C SER A 133 1.96 18.58 4.39
N LYS A 134 2.31 19.52 5.27
CA LYS A 134 2.98 20.76 4.89
C LYS A 134 4.27 20.55 4.11
N SER A 135 5.06 19.54 4.49
CA SER A 135 6.32 19.21 3.81
C SER A 135 6.09 18.81 2.36
N ILE A 136 5.15 17.90 2.12
CA ILE A 136 4.81 17.46 0.76
C ILE A 136 4.23 18.61 -0.06
N GLN A 137 3.37 19.45 0.53
CA GLN A 137 2.85 20.63 -0.16
C GLN A 137 3.98 21.56 -0.61
N ASN A 138 5.00 21.80 0.23
CA ASN A 138 6.14 22.62 -0.13
C ASN A 138 6.99 21.98 -1.23
N GLU A 139 7.26 20.68 -1.13
CA GLU A 139 7.99 19.95 -2.17
C GLU A 139 7.26 20.02 -3.53
N LEU A 140 5.94 19.92 -3.54
CA LEU A 140 5.12 20.11 -4.74
C LEU A 140 5.24 21.53 -5.29
N LEU A 141 5.16 22.56 -4.44
CA LEU A 141 5.32 23.95 -4.84
C LEU A 141 6.72 24.22 -5.42
N ASP A 142 7.76 23.67 -4.81
CA ASP A 142 9.14 23.79 -5.29
C ASP A 142 9.30 23.12 -6.67
N CYS A 143 8.69 21.95 -6.87
CA CYS A 143 8.68 21.27 -8.16
C CYS A 143 7.94 22.10 -9.23
N MET A 144 6.76 22.64 -8.89
CA MET A 144 5.99 23.49 -9.78
C MET A 144 6.76 24.77 -10.13
N LEU A 145 7.42 25.39 -9.15
CA LEU A 145 8.27 26.56 -9.35
C LEU A 145 9.42 26.25 -10.31
N ALA A 146 10.11 25.12 -10.14
CA ALA A 146 11.19 24.70 -11.02
C ALA A 146 10.73 24.55 -12.48
N VAL A 147 9.58 23.90 -12.71
CA VAL A 147 8.97 23.76 -14.04
C VAL A 147 8.62 25.13 -14.64
N CYS A 148 7.99 26.01 -13.87
CA CYS A 148 7.66 27.36 -14.31
C CYS A 148 8.91 28.16 -14.69
N GLN A 149 9.95 28.12 -13.86
CA GLN A 149 11.22 28.80 -14.13
C GLN A 149 11.89 28.28 -15.40
N ASP A 150 11.87 26.96 -15.62
CA ASP A 150 12.45 26.37 -16.82
C ASP A 150 11.68 26.77 -18.08
N ASN A 151 10.34 26.81 -18.03
CA ASN A 151 9.53 27.33 -19.13
C ASN A 151 9.86 28.79 -19.45
N ILE A 152 9.92 29.66 -18.44
CA ILE A 152 10.30 31.08 -18.60
C ILE A 152 11.71 31.20 -19.22
N LYS A 153 12.68 30.41 -18.75
CA LYS A 153 14.04 30.39 -19.34
C LYS A 153 14.02 29.97 -20.81
N GLN A 154 13.20 28.99 -21.19
CA GLN A 154 13.08 28.56 -22.59
C GLN A 154 12.42 29.64 -23.45
N GLU A 155 11.36 30.29 -22.97
CA GLU A 155 10.72 31.42 -23.67
C GLU A 155 11.71 32.56 -23.91
N ILE A 156 12.51 32.94 -22.90
CA ILE A 156 13.56 33.96 -23.06
C ILE A 156 14.60 33.55 -24.10
N LYS A 157 15.06 32.29 -24.08
CA LYS A 157 16.06 31.78 -25.03
C LYS A 157 15.56 31.72 -26.48
N THR A 158 14.29 31.41 -26.67
CA THR A 158 13.67 31.23 -28.00
C THR A 158 13.17 32.55 -28.59
N THR A 159 13.03 33.58 -27.76
CA THR A 159 12.67 34.92 -28.21
C THR A 159 13.80 35.51 -29.06
N ARG A 160 13.49 35.91 -30.30
CA ARG A 160 14.41 36.67 -31.16
C ARG A 160 14.36 38.13 -30.73
N PHE A 161 15.37 38.55 -29.99
CA PHE A 161 15.68 39.97 -29.78
C PHE A 161 16.58 40.48 -30.91
#